data_AF-A0A534DAW0-F1
#
_entry.id   AF-A0A534DAW0-F1
#
_cell.length_a   1.000
_cell.length_b   1.000
_cell.length_c   1.000
_cell.angle_alpha   90.00
_cell.angle_beta   90.00
_cell.angle_gamma   90.00
#
_symmetry.space_group_name_H-M   'P 1'
#
loop_
_entity.id
_entity.type
_entity.pdbx_description
1 polymer ?
#
loop_
_entity_poly.entity_id
_entity_poly.type
_entity_poly.pdbx_seq_one_letter_code
_entity_poly.pdbx_strand_id
1 'polypeptide(L)' 'PCSALDPVATARIEDLIDELRGQYAIVIVTHSMQQAARVSQRTGYFHLGELIEIGATDRVFTNPRHRLTEDYITGRFG' A
#
# COMPACT_ATOMS: atom_id res chain seq x y z
N PRO A 1 -6.78 0.62 -6.03
CA PRO A 1 -7.79 0.47 -7.12
C PRO A 1 -9.24 0.17 -6.68
N CYS A 2 -9.53 0.04 -5.38
CA CYS A 2 -10.89 -0.30 -4.89
C CYS A 2 -11.57 0.84 -4.12
N SER A 3 -11.11 2.07 -4.30
CA SER A 3 -11.55 3.23 -3.51
C SER A 3 -13.02 3.65 -3.71
N ALA A 4 -13.72 3.08 -4.69
CA ALA A 4 -15.13 3.34 -4.97
C ALA A 4 -16.00 2.05 -4.98
N LEU A 5 -15.45 0.93 -4.49
CA LEU A 5 -16.12 -0.36 -4.50
C LEU A 5 -16.63 -0.73 -3.11
N ASP A 6 -17.69 -1.52 -3.05
CA ASP A 6 -18.16 -2.10 -1.80
C ASP A 6 -17.12 -3.09 -1.22
N PRO A 7 -17.18 -3.40 0.09
CA PRO A 7 -16.20 -4.27 0.73
C PRO A 7 -16.12 -5.69 0.13
N VAL A 8 -17.23 -6.21 -0.40
CA VAL A 8 -17.29 -7.56 -0.98
C VAL A 8 -16.61 -7.59 -2.34
N ALA A 9 -16.88 -6.59 -3.18
CA ALA A 9 -16.19 -6.42 -4.46
C ALA A 9 -14.70 -6.15 -4.27
N THR A 10 -14.34 -5.38 -3.24
CA THR A 10 -12.93 -5.13 -2.88
C THR A 10 -12.22 -6.43 -2.56
N ALA A 11 -12.76 -7.26 -1.66
CA ALA A 11 -12.16 -8.54 -1.28
C ALA A 11 -11.91 -9.46 -2.49
N ARG A 12 -12.89 -9.56 -3.41
CA ARG A 12 -12.72 -10.36 -4.64
C ARG A 12 -11.57 -9.89 -5.52
N ILE A 13 -11.36 -8.57 -5.59
CA ILE A 13 -10.23 -8.02 -6.35
C ILE A 13 -8.91 -8.29 -5.61
N GLU A 14 -8.89 -8.17 -4.28
CA GLU A 14 -7.70 -8.49 -3.48
C GLU A 14 -7.32 -9.98 -3.63
N ASP A 15 -8.28 -10.90 -3.61
CA ASP A 15 -8.07 -12.33 -3.85
C ASP A 15 -7.51 -12.59 -5.26
N LEU A 16 -8.08 -11.97 -6.29
CA LEU A 16 -7.59 -12.10 -7.66
C LEU A 16 -6.16 -11.56 -7.81
N ILE A 17 -5.84 -10.46 -7.15
CA ILE A 17 -4.47 -9.92 -7.15
C ILE A 17 -3.49 -10.93 -6.52
N ASP A 18 -3.89 -11.58 -5.43
CA ASP A 18 -3.06 -12.58 -4.76
C ASP A 18 -2.90 -13.87 -5.58
N GLU A 19 -3.89 -14.24 -6.40
CA GLU A 19 -3.73 -15.32 -7.37
C GLU A 19 -2.76 -14.94 -8.51
N LEU A 20 -2.91 -13.73 -9.05
CA LEU A 20 -2.16 -13.28 -10.24
C LEU A 20 -0.71 -12.92 -9.94
N ARG A 21 -0.36 -12.53 -8.70
CA ARG A 21 1.02 -12.15 -8.33
C ARG A 21 2.07 -13.25 -8.59
N GLY A 22 1.65 -14.52 -8.66
CA GLY A 22 2.55 -15.64 -8.97
C GLY A 22 2.99 -15.67 -10.43
N GLN A 23 2.26 -14.96 -11.31
CA GLN A 23 2.45 -14.97 -12.75
C GLN A 23 2.80 -13.58 -13.32
N TYR A 24 2.43 -12.51 -12.61
CA TYR A 24 2.57 -11.15 -13.08
C TYR A 24 3.29 -10.24 -12.07
N ALA A 25 4.04 -9.29 -12.60
CA ALA A 25 4.50 -8.13 -11.82
C ALA A 25 3.36 -7.11 -11.74
N ILE A 26 2.77 -6.94 -10.57
CA ILE A 26 1.63 -6.05 -10.34
C ILE A 26 2.11 -4.81 -9.61
N VAL A 27 1.79 -3.62 -10.14
CA VAL A 27 2.04 -2.33 -9.50
C VAL A 27 0.70 -1.67 -9.23
N ILE A 28 0.45 -1.31 -7.96
CA ILE A 28 -0.82 -0.74 -7.51
C ILE A 28 -0.56 0.64 -6.92
N VAL A 29 -1.32 1.63 -7.39
CA VAL A 29 -1.41 2.94 -6.73
C VAL A 29 -2.73 3.00 -5.95
N THR A 30 -2.65 3.29 -4.65
CA THR A 30 -3.82 3.39 -3.77
C THR A 30 -3.59 4.42 -2.68
N HIS A 31 -4.65 5.11 -2.28
CA HIS A 31 -4.67 5.96 -1.09
C HIS A 31 -5.18 5.22 0.16
N SER A 32 -5.68 3.99 0.01
CA SER A 32 -6.07 3.16 1.15
C SER A 32 -4.85 2.47 1.73
N MET A 33 -4.40 2.94 2.89
CA MET A 33 -3.30 2.33 3.63
C MET A 33 -3.63 0.89 4.04
N GLN A 34 -4.87 0.62 4.43
CA GLN A 34 -5.29 -0.73 4.82
C GLN A 34 -5.22 -1.70 3.64
N GLN A 35 -5.62 -1.26 2.44
CA GLN A 35 -5.46 -2.07 1.24
C GLN A 35 -3.97 -2.31 0.94
N ALA A 36 -3.17 -1.24 0.92
CA ALA A 36 -1.74 -1.35 0.64
C ALA A 36 -1.04 -2.34 1.60
N ALA A 37 -1.39 -2.30 2.88
CA ALA A 37 -0.87 -3.19 3.92
C ALA A 37 -1.28 -4.66 3.71
N ARG A 38 -2.48 -4.93 3.17
CA ARG A 38 -2.96 -6.31 2.94
C ARG A 38 -2.44 -6.94 1.66
N VAL A 39 -2.43 -6.20 0.54
CA VAL A 39 -2.21 -6.80 -0.79
C VAL A 39 -0.78 -6.68 -1.31
N SER A 40 0.04 -5.80 -0.75
CA SER A 40 1.37 -5.52 -1.28
C SER A 40 2.44 -6.35 -0.58
N GLN A 41 3.43 -6.87 -1.31
CA GLN A 41 4.64 -7.45 -0.70
C GLN A 41 5.70 -6.37 -0.42
N ARG A 42 5.70 -5.31 -1.22
CA ARG A 42 6.54 -4.13 -1.05
C ARG A 42 5.68 -2.87 -1.17
N THR A 43 5.97 -1.88 -0.35
CA THR A 43 5.28 -0.59 -0.38
C THR A 43 6.28 0.52 -0.59
N GLY A 44 5.94 1.45 -1.48
CA GLY A 44 6.67 2.69 -1.70
C GLY A 44 5.81 3.88 -1.29
N TYR A 45 6.36 4.79 -0.52
CA TYR A 45 5.73 6.07 -0.18
C TYR A 45 6.31 7.18 -1.04
N PHE A 46 5.43 7.88 -1.74
CA PHE A 46 5.78 9.07 -2.51
C PHE A 46 5.25 10.33 -1.83
N HIS A 47 6.06 11.37 -1.81
CA HIS A 47 5.67 12.69 -1.34
C HIS A 47 6.13 13.74 -2.35
N LEU A 48 5.19 14.56 -2.85
CA LEU A 48 5.46 15.63 -3.82
C LEU A 48 6.29 15.19 -5.05
N GLY A 49 6.08 13.97 -5.53
CA GLY A 49 6.77 13.42 -6.70
C GLY A 49 8.09 12.69 -6.39
N GLU A 50 8.55 12.71 -5.14
CA GLU A 50 9.76 12.00 -4.72
C GLU A 50 9.43 10.68 -4.02
N LEU A 51 10.18 9.62 -4.34
CA LEU A 51 10.11 8.34 -3.62
C LEU A 51 10.88 8.47 -2.30
N ILE A 52 10.14 8.66 -1.21
CA ILE A 52 10.70 8.90 0.11
C ILE A 52 11.19 7.60 0.74
N GLU A 53 10.41 6.52 0.62
CA GLU A 53 10.77 5.23 1.21
C GLU A 53 10.18 4.09 0.38
N ILE A 54 10.94 3.01 0.21
CA ILE A 54 10.45 1.75 -0.34
C ILE A 54 11.00 0.57 0.45
N GLY A 55 10.14 -0.38 0.80
CA GLY A 55 10.53 -1.51 1.62
C GLY A 55 9.53 -2.65 1.60
N ALA A 56 9.80 -3.68 2.41
CA ALA A 56 8.81 -4.70 2.73
C ALA A 56 7.61 -4.02 3.41
N THR A 57 6.41 -4.40 2.99
CA THR A 57 5.16 -3.76 3.43
C THR A 57 5.04 -3.74 4.95
N ASP A 58 5.30 -4.87 5.60
CA ASP A 58 5.30 -5.02 7.06
C ASP A 58 6.17 -3.97 7.76
N ARG A 59 7.39 -3.77 7.28
CA ARG A 59 8.33 -2.80 7.83
C ARG A 59 7.87 -1.37 7.59
N VAL A 60 7.42 -1.04 6.38
CA VAL A 60 6.97 0.32 6.04
C VAL A 60 5.80 0.73 6.95
N PHE A 61 4.89 -0.19 7.27
CA PHE A 61 3.72 0.10 8.12
C PHE A 61 3.96 0.01 9.63
N THR A 62 4.95 -0.76 10.10
CA THR A 62 5.18 -0.98 11.54
C THR A 62 6.41 -0.27 12.10
N ASN A 63 7.46 -0.12 11.30
CA ASN A 63 8.71 0.51 11.69
C ASN A 63 9.38 1.18 10.47
N PRO A 64 8.75 2.24 9.92
CA PRO A 64 9.29 2.99 8.80
C PRO A 64 10.65 3.61 9.15
N ARG A 65 11.52 3.73 8.15
CA ARG A 65 12.85 4.34 8.32
C ARG A 65 12.81 5.85 8.19
N HIS A 66 11.84 6.39 7.47
CA HIS A 66 11.76 7.82 7.20
C HIS A 66 10.63 8.47 7.99
N ARG A 67 10.93 9.61 8.62
CA ARG A 67 9.98 10.35 9.46
C ARG A 67 8.71 10.76 8.70
N LEU A 68 8.82 11.23 7.46
CA LEU A 68 7.65 11.54 6.62
C LEU A 68 6.74 10.33 6.38
N THR A 69 7.31 9.13 6.24
CA THR A 69 6.54 7.89 6.12
C THR A 69 5.81 7.58 7.43
N GLU A 70 6.50 7.72 8.57
CA GLU A 70 5.92 7.52 9.90
C GLU A 70 4.76 8.47 10.18
N ASP A 71 4.97 9.77 9.92
CA ASP A 71 3.96 10.79 10.10
C ASP A 71 2.71 10.45 9.25
N TYR A 72 2.90 9.88 8.05
CA TYR A 72 1.82 9.63 7.08
C TYR A 72 0.94 8.49 7.53
N ILE A 73 1.60 7.42 7.98
CA ILE A 73 0.95 6.20 8.42
C ILE A 73 0.24 6.42 9.77
N THR A 74 0.83 7.22 10.65
CA THR A 74 0.24 7.55 11.96
C THR A 74 -0.82 8.65 11.90
N GLY A 75 -1.03 9.27 10.73
CA GLY A 75 -2.01 10.34 10.55
C GLY A 75 -1.60 11.66 11.23
N ARG A 76 -0.31 11.86 11.51
CA ARG A 76 0.26 13.14 12.00
C ARG A 76 0.47 14.17 10.90
N PHE A 77 -0.23 14.01 9.78
CA PHE A 77 -0.24 14.97 8.69
C PHE A 77 -1.22 16.08 9.05
N GLY A 78 -0.64 17.26 9.33
CA GLY A 78 -1.35 18.54 9.27
C GLY A 78 -1.36 19.07 7.84
#